data_AF-A0A837HV02-F1
#
_entry.id   AF-A0A837HV02-F1
#
_cell.length_a   1.000
_cell.length_b   1.000
_cell.length_c   1.000
_cell.angle_alpha   90.00
_cell.angle_beta   90.00
_cell.angle_gamma   90.00
#
_symmetry.space_group_name_H-M   'P 1'
#
loop_
_entity.id
_entity.type
_entity.pdbx_description
1 polymer ?
#
loop_
_entity_poly.entity_id
_entity_poly.type
_entity_poly.pdbx_seq_one_letter_code
_entity_poly.pdbx_strand_id
1 'polypeptide(L)'
;MQEADDETVSEIFKLVKKLMLSIKNGLSCDYVQVSVGGTDVPHFHIHLIPRYFSDGLPKFATKKYEKGEVDEVIKKIISAIA
;
A
#
# COMPACT_ATOMS: atom_id res chain seq x y z
N MET A 1 -9.97 -13.03 2.83
CA MET A 1 -11.23 -12.28 3.00
C MET A 1 -12.37 -13.23 3.28
N GLN A 2 -12.53 -14.32 2.50
CA GLN A 2 -13.63 -15.29 2.65
C GLN A 2 -13.84 -15.81 4.08
N GLU A 3 -12.75 -16.02 4.84
CA GLU A 3 -12.80 -16.51 6.24
C GLU A 3 -12.84 -15.40 7.31
N ALA A 4 -12.71 -14.13 6.93
CA ALA A 4 -12.72 -13.02 7.88
C ALA A 4 -14.15 -12.53 8.07
N ASP A 5 -14.54 -12.21 9.30
CA ASP A 5 -15.85 -11.64 9.60
C ASP A 5 -15.99 -10.19 9.07
N ASP A 6 -17.23 -9.72 8.95
CA ASP A 6 -17.55 -8.41 8.37
C ASP A 6 -16.95 -7.25 9.17
N GLU A 7 -16.83 -7.38 10.50
CA GLU A 7 -16.22 -6.35 11.35
C GLU A 7 -14.72 -6.24 11.05
N THR A 8 -14.01 -7.36 11.03
CA THR A 8 -12.60 -7.45 10.64
C THR A 8 -12.36 -6.87 9.25
N VAL A 9 -13.18 -7.24 8.25
CA VAL A 9 -13.08 -6.69 6.89
C VAL A 9 -13.29 -5.18 6.90
N SER A 10 -14.33 -4.69 7.57
CA SER A 10 -14.62 -3.26 7.70
C SER A 10 -13.47 -2.48 8.33
N GLU A 11 -12.94 -2.93 9.47
CA GLU A 11 -11.84 -2.25 10.17
C GLU A 11 -10.56 -2.24 9.34
N ILE A 12 -10.25 -3.32 8.62
CA ILE A 12 -9.12 -3.36 7.69
C ILE A 12 -9.27 -2.30 6.60
N PHE A 13 -10.46 -2.11 6.02
CA PHE A 13 -10.67 -1.09 4.98
C PHE A 13 -10.66 0.34 5.53
N LYS A 14 -11.10 0.56 6.78
CA LYS A 14 -10.93 1.86 7.47
C LYS A 14 -9.44 2.16 7.68
N LEU A 15 -8.65 1.17 8.09
CA LEU A 15 -7.20 1.30 8.22
C LEU A 15 -6.54 1.57 6.87
N VAL A 16 -6.91 0.84 5.81
CA VAL A 16 -6.42 1.06 4.45
C VAL A 16 -6.65 2.50 4.01
N LYS A 17 -7.85 3.05 4.21
CA LYS A 17 -8.16 4.45 3.89
C LYS A 17 -7.19 5.42 4.58
N LYS A 18 -6.87 5.19 5.86
CA LYS A 18 -5.90 6.00 6.61
C LYS A 18 -4.48 5.87 6.04
N LEU A 19 -4.02 4.64 5.81
CA LEU A 19 -2.68 4.36 5.31
C LEU A 19 -2.47 4.89 3.89
N MET A 20 -3.47 4.81 3.01
CA MET A 20 -3.41 5.36 1.67
C MET A 20 -3.14 6.87 1.66
N LEU A 21 -3.75 7.62 2.58
CA LEU A 21 -3.52 9.07 2.69
C LEU A 21 -2.09 9.38 3.14
N SER A 22 -1.58 8.64 4.13
CA SER A 22 -0.21 8.76 4.60
C SER A 22 0.81 8.39 3.52
N ILE A 23 0.58 7.30 2.77
CA ILE A 23 1.42 6.91 1.63
C ILE A 23 1.40 7.99 0.55
N LYS A 24 0.20 8.48 0.18
CA LYS A 24 0.05 9.49 -0.86
C LYS A 24 0.80 10.77 -0.51
N ASN A 25 0.61 11.28 0.71
CA ASN A 25 1.22 12.52 1.15
C ASN A 25 2.72 12.36 1.39
N GLY A 26 3.14 11.29 2.07
CA GLY A 26 4.53 11.04 2.42
C GLY A 26 5.42 10.82 1.20
N LEU A 27 4.91 10.14 0.17
CA LEU A 27 5.65 9.90 -1.07
C LEU A 27 5.32 10.90 -2.18
N SER A 28 4.32 11.76 -2.00
CA SER A 28 3.83 12.70 -3.01
C SER A 28 3.45 12.00 -4.33
N CYS A 29 2.85 10.81 -4.24
CA CYS A 29 2.38 10.08 -5.41
C CYS A 29 1.02 10.59 -5.90
N ASP A 30 0.69 10.36 -7.17
CA ASP A 30 -0.56 10.85 -7.76
C ASP A 30 -1.77 10.11 -7.17
N TYR A 31 -1.63 8.80 -6.99
CA TYR A 31 -2.65 7.93 -6.40
C TYR A 31 -2.05 6.68 -5.77
N VAL A 32 -2.86 6.03 -4.93
CA VAL A 32 -2.52 4.71 -4.35
C VAL A 32 -3.47 3.69 -4.96
N GLN A 33 -2.91 2.73 -5.69
CA GLN A 33 -3.65 1.57 -6.21
C GLN A 33 -3.88 0.57 -5.08
N VAL A 34 -5.13 0.14 -4.91
CA VAL A 34 -5.54 -0.89 -3.94
C VAL A 34 -5.81 -2.19 -4.70
N SER A 35 -5.21 -3.30 -4.27
CA SER A 35 -5.45 -4.61 -4.88
C SER A 35 -5.57 -5.70 -3.84
N VAL A 36 -6.53 -6.60 -4.05
CA VAL A 36 -6.72 -7.82 -3.25
C VAL A 36 -6.59 -9.00 -4.19
N GLY A 37 -5.57 -9.83 -3.96
CA GLY A 37 -5.30 -11.06 -4.72
C GLY A 37 -5.21 -12.24 -3.75
N GLY A 38 -5.45 -13.45 -4.26
CA GLY A 38 -5.38 -14.69 -3.47
C GLY A 38 -4.67 -15.84 -4.19
N THR A 39 -4.03 -15.56 -5.33
CA THR A 39 -3.37 -16.57 -6.18
C THR A 39 -1.99 -16.96 -5.68
N ASP A 40 -1.30 -16.05 -4.98
CA ASP A 40 0.12 -16.23 -4.61
C ASP A 40 0.30 -16.74 -3.18
N VAL A 41 -0.36 -16.10 -2.20
CA VAL A 41 -0.25 -16.48 -0.78
C VAL A 41 -1.65 -16.62 -0.16
N PRO A 42 -1.99 -17.76 0.47
CA PRO A 42 -3.34 -18.06 0.92
C PRO A 42 -3.70 -17.41 2.27
N HIS A 43 -3.46 -16.11 2.42
CA HIS A 43 -3.97 -15.32 3.54
C HIS A 43 -4.51 -13.97 3.05
N PHE A 44 -5.48 -13.40 3.76
CA PHE A 44 -6.03 -12.10 3.40
C PHE A 44 -4.98 -11.00 3.57
N HIS A 45 -4.64 -10.33 2.49
CA HIS A 45 -3.82 -9.13 2.50
C HIS A 45 -4.31 -8.15 1.43
N ILE A 46 -3.99 -6.88 1.63
CA ILE A 46 -4.34 -5.79 0.71
C ILE A 46 -3.04 -5.10 0.32
N HIS A 47 -2.78 -5.03 -0.98
CA HIS A 47 -1.66 -4.25 -1.50
C HIS A 47 -2.06 -2.78 -1.62
N LEU A 48 -1.22 -1.90 -1.07
CA LEU A 48 -1.28 -0.44 -1.29
C LEU A 48 -0.04 -0.03 -2.08
N ILE A 49 -0.24 0.36 -3.34
CA ILE A 49 0.86 0.64 -4.26
C ILE A 49 0.84 2.12 -4.65
N PRO A 50 1.84 2.93 -4.24
CA PRO A 50 1.96 4.29 -4.72
C PRO A 50 2.29 4.29 -6.22
N ARG A 51 1.56 5.10 -7.00
CA ARG A 51 1.74 5.20 -8.45
C ARG A 51 1.90 6.65 -8.87
N TYR A 52 2.66 6.85 -9.94
CA TYR A 52 2.82 8.14 -10.59
C TYR A 52 2.36 8.01 -12.04
N PHE A 53 1.70 9.03 -12.59
CA PHE A 53 1.28 9.00 -14.00
C PHE A 53 2.46 8.81 -14.95
N SER A 54 3.66 9.22 -14.53
CA SER A 54 4.91 9.09 -15.29
C SER A 54 5.79 7.90 -14.89
N ASP A 55 5.34 6.97 -14.03
CA ASP A 55 6.21 5.88 -13.56
C ASP A 55 6.52 4.83 -14.63
N GLY A 56 5.68 4.72 -15.67
CA GLY A 56 5.85 3.76 -16.75
C GLY A 56 5.83 2.29 -16.29
N LEU A 57 5.34 2.00 -15.08
CA LEU A 57 5.38 0.66 -14.50
C LEU A 57 4.17 -0.16 -14.95
N PRO A 58 4.37 -1.31 -15.62
CA PRO A 58 3.27 -2.21 -15.93
C PRO A 58 2.90 -3.07 -14.72
N LYS A 59 1.59 -3.28 -14.49
CA LYS A 59 1.06 -4.24 -13.51
C LYS A 59 1.66 -4.06 -12.10
N PHE A 60 2.45 -5.05 -11.65
CA PHE A 60 3.09 -5.17 -10.34
C PHE A 60 4.60 -5.34 -10.49
N ALA A 61 5.24 -4.49 -11.30
CA ALA A 61 6.69 -4.52 -11.43
C ALA A 61 7.36 -4.27 -10.07
N THR A 62 8.26 -5.16 -9.65
CA THR A 62 8.99 -5.04 -8.40
C THR A 62 10.44 -4.65 -8.66
N LYS A 63 10.97 -3.79 -7.80
CA LYS A 63 12.40 -3.43 -7.75
C LYS A 63 12.94 -3.77 -6.37
N LYS A 64 14.22 -4.09 -6.30
CA LYS A 64 14.91 -4.24 -5.01
C LYS A 64 15.25 -2.85 -4.49
N TYR A 65 15.04 -2.67 -3.19
CA TYR A 65 15.48 -1.47 -2.51
C TYR A 65 17.00 -1.40 -2.46
N GLU A 66 17.53 -0.19 -2.58
CA GLU A 66 18.91 0.12 -2.26
C GLU A 66 19.13 0.14 -0.73
N LYS A 67 20.40 0.12 -0.31
CA LYS A 67 20.75 0.07 1.12
C LYS A 67 20.28 1.38 1.80
N GLY A 68 19.35 1.27 2.74
CA GLY A 68 18.80 2.39 3.51
C GLY A 68 17.57 3.06 2.87
N GLU A 69 17.24 2.74 1.62
CA GLU A 69 16.08 3.32 0.92
C GLU A 69 14.76 2.99 1.64
N VAL A 70 14.64 1.77 2.17
CA VAL A 70 13.47 1.32 2.95
C VAL A 70 13.23 2.23 4.16
N ASP A 71 14.29 2.59 4.89
CA ASP A 71 14.17 3.41 6.09
C ASP A 71 13.72 4.83 5.76
N GLU A 72 14.19 5.39 4.64
CA GLU A 72 13.75 6.71 4.16
C GLU A 72 12.28 6.71 3.73
N VAL A 73 11.86 5.67 3.01
CA VAL A 73 10.46 5.48 2.59
C VAL A 73 9.55 5.36 3.81
N ILE A 74 9.94 4.54 4.79
CA ILE A 74 9.19 4.38 6.05
C ILE A 74 9.04 5.71 6.78
N LYS A 75 10.13 6.47 6.95
CA LYS A 75 10.10 7.79 7.61
C LYS A 75 9.11 8.74 6.93
N LYS A 76 9.16 8.82 5.60
CA LYS A 76 8.25 9.68 4.81
C LYS A 76 6.79 9.33 5.03
N ILE A 77 6.45 8.03 5.03
CA ILE A 77 5.10 7.55 5.26
C ILE A 77 4.66 7.84 6.70
N ILE A 78 5.46 7.45 7.69
CA ILE A 78 5.13 7.61 9.12
C ILE A 78 4.94 9.09 9.49
N SER A 79 5.81 9.98 9.02
CA SER A 79 5.69 11.42 9.27
C SER A 79 4.43 12.04 8.66
N ALA A 80 3.79 11.37 7.70
CA ALA A 80 2.55 11.79 7.06
C ALA A 80 1.30 11.10 7.63
N ILE A 81 1.43 10.32 8.72
CA ILE A 81 0.28 9.75 9.43
C ILE A 81 -0.40 10.85 10.24
N ALA A 82 -1.65 11.14 9.88
CA ALA A 82 -2.56 11.98 10.67
C ALA A 82 -3.16 11.24 11.87
#